data_AF-A0A7J4DEA1-F1
#
_entry.id   AF-A0A7J4DEA1-F1
#
_cell.length_a   1.000
_cell.length_b   1.000
_cell.length_c   1.000
_cell.angle_alpha   90.00
_cell.angle_beta   90.00
_cell.angle_gamma   90.00
#
_symmetry.space_group_name_H-M   'P 1'
#
loop_
_entity.id
_entity.type
_entity.pdbx_description
1 polymer ?
#
loop_
_entity_poly.entity_id
_entity_poly.type
_entity_poly.pdbx_seq_one_letter_code
_entity_poly.pdbx_strand_id
1 'polypeptide(L)'
;MELWLDASGSGPNSLPEGASRVWDGSAPDVAEVALDDYRGQDEARSLVGMVPWILVRCSDWTMIPLENIVAAAVGSGTRVAAAISNEVDLPGAAFALEHGVDAVLLPPEVDSEALWSAAREWASAGTGDDEGEPLSSELSTATVLSVESGGVGERLCVDLIERLAPGGG
;
A
#
# COMPACT_ATOMS: atom_id res chain seq x y z
N MET A 1 6.57 -4.02 7.14
CA MET A 1 6.45 -2.60 6.73
C MET A 1 7.46 -1.77 7.49
N GLU A 2 8.27 -0.96 6.80
CA GLU A 2 9.21 0.00 7.40
C GLU A 2 8.49 1.29 7.85
N LEU A 3 9.01 1.94 8.89
CA LEU A 3 8.50 3.24 9.35
C LEU A 3 9.49 4.34 8.99
N TRP A 4 9.05 5.36 8.26
CA TRP A 4 9.87 6.48 7.83
C TRP A 4 9.41 7.78 8.50
N LEU A 5 10.35 8.65 8.85
CA LEU A 5 10.08 9.99 9.38
C LEU A 5 10.13 11.05 8.28
N ASP A 6 9.08 11.84 8.11
CA ASP A 6 9.07 13.03 7.25
C ASP A 6 9.69 14.22 7.98
N ALA A 7 10.92 14.57 7.61
CA ALA A 7 11.69 15.69 8.13
C ALA A 7 11.80 16.86 7.13
N SER A 8 11.03 16.83 6.03
CA SER A 8 11.10 17.85 4.97
C SER A 8 10.66 19.25 5.44
N GLY A 9 9.77 19.34 6.43
CA GLY A 9 9.22 20.60 6.95
C GLY A 9 9.92 21.17 8.19
N SER A 10 10.65 20.35 8.93
CA SER A 10 11.39 20.72 10.15
C SER A 10 12.47 19.67 10.40
N GLY A 11 13.73 20.09 10.52
CA GLY A 11 14.83 19.17 10.77
C GLY A 11 14.55 18.30 12.01
N PRO A 12 14.90 17.01 12.00
CA PRO A 12 14.51 16.12 13.06
C PRO A 12 15.27 16.49 14.34
N ASN A 13 14.56 16.83 15.42
CA ASN A 13 15.18 17.01 16.74
C ASN A 13 15.68 15.67 17.31
N SER A 14 15.06 14.55 16.92
CA SER A 14 15.43 13.18 17.27
C SER A 14 14.73 12.18 16.33
N LEU A 15 15.31 11.00 16.14
CA LEU A 15 14.72 9.90 15.37
C LEU A 15 13.73 9.13 16.25
N PRO A 16 12.44 9.03 15.89
CA PRO A 16 11.44 8.25 16.61
C PRO A 16 11.85 6.79 16.81
N GLU A 17 11.41 6.18 17.90
CA GLU A 17 11.63 4.77 18.14
C GLU A 17 10.90 3.93 17.06
N GLY A 18 11.63 2.99 16.45
CA GLY A 18 11.13 2.15 15.36
C GLY A 18 11.23 2.77 13.96
N ALA A 19 11.63 4.04 13.83
CA ALA A 19 11.91 4.64 12.53
C ALA A 19 13.13 3.97 11.87
N SER A 20 12.95 3.53 10.63
CA SER A 20 13.95 2.85 9.81
C SER A 20 14.67 3.81 8.85
N ARG A 21 14.03 4.93 8.50
CA ARG A 21 14.57 5.93 7.56
C ARG A 21 14.07 7.34 7.88
N VAL A 22 14.87 8.35 7.54
CA VAL A 22 14.46 9.77 7.55
C VAL A 22 14.36 10.25 6.11
N TRP A 23 13.27 10.93 5.78
CA TRP A 23 13.04 11.60 4.51
C TRP A 23 13.23 13.11 4.68
N ASP A 24 14.21 13.69 4.00
CA ASP A 24 14.52 15.12 4.03
C ASP A 24 14.03 15.88 2.78
N GLY A 25 13.27 15.20 1.91
CA GLY A 25 12.71 15.74 0.67
C GLY A 25 13.34 15.20 -0.62
N SER A 26 14.49 14.50 -0.56
CA SER A 26 15.03 13.85 -1.76
C SER A 26 16.03 12.74 -1.45
N ALA A 27 15.95 11.63 -2.18
CA ALA A 27 16.99 10.60 -2.18
C ALA A 27 17.17 10.02 -3.60
N PRO A 28 18.40 9.62 -3.99
CA PRO A 28 18.67 9.14 -5.35
C PRO A 28 17.97 7.82 -5.69
N ASP A 29 17.52 7.08 -4.67
CA ASP A 29 16.83 5.79 -4.80
C ASP A 29 15.30 5.90 -4.69
N VAL A 30 14.76 7.11 -4.45
CA VAL A 30 13.32 7.35 -4.22
C VAL A 30 12.78 8.33 -5.25
N ALA A 31 11.76 7.91 -6.00
CA ALA A 31 10.95 8.81 -6.81
C ALA A 31 9.67 9.17 -6.04
N GLU A 32 9.43 10.45 -5.83
CA GLU A 32 8.22 10.95 -5.14
C GLU A 32 7.14 11.31 -6.16
N VAL A 33 5.93 10.79 -5.98
CA VAL A 33 4.79 10.99 -6.90
C VAL A 33 3.53 11.34 -6.13
N ALA A 34 2.80 12.37 -6.58
CA ALA A 34 1.49 12.72 -6.06
C ALA A 34 0.39 11.93 -6.80
N LEU A 35 -0.48 11.23 -6.07
CA LEU A 35 -1.57 10.41 -6.62
C LEU A 35 -2.93 11.14 -6.61
N ASP A 36 -2.93 12.42 -6.98
CA ASP A 36 -4.14 13.26 -6.94
C ASP A 36 -5.06 13.04 -8.17
N ASP A 37 -4.52 12.51 -9.26
CA ASP A 37 -5.26 12.24 -10.49
C ASP A 37 -4.71 11.03 -11.27
N TYR A 38 -5.26 10.78 -12.47
CA TYR A 38 -4.83 9.68 -13.33
C TYR A 38 -3.39 9.83 -13.86
N ARG A 39 -2.86 11.06 -13.92
CA ARG A 39 -1.51 11.32 -14.44
C ARG A 39 -0.47 10.90 -13.42
N GLY A 40 -0.71 11.21 -12.14
CA GLY A 40 0.13 10.72 -11.04
C GLY A 40 0.19 9.19 -11.00
N GLN A 41 -0.95 8.51 -11.23
CA GLN A 41 -0.96 7.05 -11.33
C GLN A 41 -0.19 6.51 -12.54
N ASP A 42 -0.28 7.17 -13.70
CA ASP A 42 0.46 6.77 -14.91
C ASP A 42 1.97 6.98 -14.72
N GLU A 43 2.36 8.10 -14.11
CA GLU A 43 3.75 8.39 -13.74
C GLU A 43 4.30 7.33 -12.77
N ALA A 44 3.60 7.08 -11.65
CA ALA A 44 4.01 6.06 -10.68
C ALA A 44 4.17 4.69 -11.34
N ARG A 45 3.24 4.28 -12.21
CA ARG A 45 3.32 3.02 -12.96
C ARG A 45 4.51 2.97 -13.91
N SER A 46 4.85 4.07 -14.57
CA SER A 46 6.00 4.13 -15.47
C SER A 46 7.35 3.96 -14.76
N LEU A 47 7.39 4.28 -13.46
CA LEU A 47 8.59 4.19 -12.62
C LEU A 47 8.78 2.79 -12.02
N VAL A 48 7.73 1.96 -12.02
CA VAL A 48 7.80 0.58 -11.53
C VAL A 48 8.82 -0.23 -12.34
N GLY A 49 9.73 -0.89 -11.64
CA GLY A 49 10.88 -1.61 -12.20
C GLY A 49 12.04 -0.72 -12.64
N MET A 50 11.90 0.61 -12.61
CA MET A 50 12.97 1.55 -12.97
C MET A 50 13.68 2.14 -11.75
N VAL A 51 12.97 2.31 -10.63
CA VAL A 51 13.52 2.89 -9.39
C VAL A 51 13.39 1.93 -8.21
N PRO A 52 14.30 1.99 -7.22
CA PRO A 52 14.21 1.15 -6.02
C PRO A 52 12.98 1.44 -5.16
N TRP A 53 12.58 2.71 -5.04
CA TRP A 53 11.45 3.14 -4.23
C TRP A 53 10.58 4.16 -4.97
N ILE A 54 9.26 4.00 -4.83
CA ILE A 54 8.29 5.03 -5.16
C ILE A 54 7.66 5.50 -3.85
N LEU A 55 7.83 6.77 -3.51
CA LEU A 55 7.14 7.42 -2.41
C LEU A 55 5.87 8.09 -2.95
N VAL A 56 4.70 7.62 -2.52
CA VAL A 56 3.42 8.17 -2.96
C VAL A 56 2.84 9.11 -1.92
N ARG A 57 2.36 10.27 -2.37
CA ARG A 57 1.54 11.19 -1.58
C ARG A 57 0.13 11.22 -2.12
N CYS A 58 -0.84 11.12 -1.23
CA CYS A 58 -2.25 11.16 -1.60
C CYS A 58 -2.94 12.30 -0.85
N SER A 59 -3.55 13.24 -1.58
CA SER A 59 -4.36 14.30 -0.96
C SER A 59 -5.77 13.81 -0.57
N ASP A 60 -6.29 12.81 -1.27
CA ASP A 60 -7.58 12.16 -1.02
C ASP A 60 -7.38 10.64 -0.93
N TRP A 61 -7.33 10.12 0.30
CA TRP A 61 -7.10 8.71 0.61
C TRP A 61 -8.28 7.83 0.16
N THR A 62 -8.32 7.60 -1.14
CA THR A 62 -9.11 6.53 -1.75
C THR A 62 -8.21 5.31 -1.91
N MET A 63 -8.70 4.12 -1.58
CA MET A 63 -7.90 2.89 -1.58
C MET A 63 -7.38 2.51 -2.98
N ILE A 64 -8.18 2.78 -4.01
CA ILE A 64 -7.98 2.25 -5.37
C ILE A 64 -6.67 2.71 -6.03
N PRO A 65 -6.28 4.01 -6.01
CA PRO A 65 -5.01 4.44 -6.59
C PRO A 65 -3.79 3.76 -5.96
N LEU A 66 -3.76 3.62 -4.64
CA LEU A 66 -2.63 2.99 -3.95
C LEU A 66 -2.54 1.50 -4.29
N GLU A 67 -3.66 0.78 -4.20
CA GLU A 67 -3.75 -0.65 -4.55
C GLU A 67 -3.24 -0.92 -5.96
N ASN A 68 -3.60 -0.06 -6.92
CA ASN A 68 -3.12 -0.15 -8.29
C ASN A 68 -1.60 -0.02 -8.44
N ILE A 69 -0.94 0.79 -7.60
CA ILE A 69 0.51 0.95 -7.61
C ILE A 69 1.18 -0.24 -6.92
N VAL A 70 0.65 -0.67 -5.77
CA VAL A 70 1.14 -1.86 -5.05
C VAL A 70 1.07 -3.09 -5.97
N ALA A 71 -0.05 -3.34 -6.63
CA ALA A 71 -0.21 -4.44 -7.58
C ALA A 71 0.82 -4.41 -8.71
N ALA A 72 1.12 -3.23 -9.25
CA ALA A 72 2.12 -3.09 -10.30
C ALA A 72 3.54 -3.34 -9.78
N ALA A 73 3.84 -2.92 -8.56
CA ALA A 73 5.16 -3.03 -7.94
C ALA A 73 5.53 -4.47 -7.55
N VAL A 74 4.55 -5.32 -7.21
CA VAL A 74 4.79 -6.72 -6.83
C VAL A 74 5.62 -7.46 -7.90
N GLY A 75 6.75 -8.02 -7.49
CA GLY A 75 7.66 -8.76 -8.37
C GLY A 75 8.53 -7.92 -9.31
N SER A 76 8.36 -6.59 -9.32
CA SER A 76 9.17 -5.67 -10.13
C SER A 76 10.54 -5.33 -9.53
N GLY A 77 10.70 -5.52 -8.21
CA GLY A 77 11.86 -5.07 -7.44
C GLY A 77 11.77 -3.63 -6.94
N THR A 78 10.77 -2.86 -7.39
CA THR A 78 10.43 -1.55 -6.82
C THR A 78 9.59 -1.71 -5.56
N ARG A 79 9.94 -0.97 -4.51
CA ARG A 79 9.19 -0.90 -3.24
C ARG A 79 8.34 0.35 -3.17
N VAL A 80 7.23 0.30 -2.45
CA VAL A 80 6.27 1.41 -2.31
C VAL A 80 6.28 1.94 -0.88
N ALA A 81 6.54 3.23 -0.74
CA ALA A 81 6.36 3.98 0.50
C ALA A 81 5.14 4.90 0.38
N ALA A 82 4.30 5.00 1.42
CA ALA A 82 3.11 5.85 1.38
C ALA A 82 3.13 6.91 2.49
N ALA A 83 2.91 8.18 2.15
CA ALA A 83 2.91 9.28 3.10
C ALA A 83 1.56 9.40 3.83
N ILE A 84 1.54 9.07 5.13
CA ILE A 84 0.33 9.04 5.96
C ILE A 84 0.36 10.19 6.96
N SER A 85 -0.71 10.97 6.98
CA SER A 85 -0.87 12.11 7.91
C SER A 85 -1.92 11.85 9.00
N ASN A 86 -2.83 10.90 8.79
CA ASN A 86 -3.90 10.59 9.75
C ASN A 86 -3.93 9.10 10.06
N GLU A 87 -4.29 8.77 11.30
CA GLU A 87 -4.40 7.39 11.78
C GLU A 87 -5.45 6.57 11.00
N VAL A 88 -6.53 7.21 10.53
CA VAL A 88 -7.60 6.55 9.77
C VAL A 88 -7.13 6.00 8.42
N ASP A 89 -6.09 6.58 7.83
CA ASP A 89 -5.58 6.19 6.51
C ASP A 89 -4.58 5.02 6.61
N LEU A 90 -4.03 4.79 7.81
CA LEU A 90 -2.97 3.83 8.07
C LEU A 90 -3.36 2.38 7.77
N PRO A 91 -4.55 1.86 8.18
CA PRO A 91 -4.96 0.50 7.82
C PRO A 91 -5.06 0.30 6.30
N GLY A 92 -5.50 1.34 5.59
CA GLY A 92 -5.63 1.31 4.14
C GLY A 92 -4.29 1.12 3.43
N ALA A 93 -3.25 1.79 3.90
CA ALA A 93 -1.90 1.59 3.40
C ALA A 93 -1.28 0.26 3.87
N ALA A 94 -1.45 -0.08 5.16
CA ALA A 94 -0.87 -1.28 5.75
C ALA A 94 -1.42 -2.59 5.16
N PHE A 95 -2.65 -2.58 4.62
CA PHE A 95 -3.31 -3.75 4.03
C PHE A 95 -3.77 -3.56 2.59
N ALA A 96 -3.20 -2.61 1.85
CA ALA A 96 -3.49 -2.48 0.43
C ALA A 96 -3.34 -3.84 -0.29
N LEU A 97 -4.44 -4.37 -0.84
CA LEU A 97 -4.51 -5.72 -1.45
C LEU A 97 -4.05 -6.88 -0.55
N GLU A 98 -4.26 -6.80 0.77
CA GLU A 98 -3.79 -7.78 1.77
C GLU A 98 -2.25 -7.95 1.82
N HIS A 99 -1.52 -7.22 0.98
CA HIS A 99 -0.06 -7.21 0.92
C HIS A 99 0.54 -6.02 1.67
N GLY A 100 -0.13 -4.87 1.59
CA GLY A 100 0.32 -3.63 2.18
C GLY A 100 1.43 -2.94 1.40
N VAL A 101 1.78 -1.74 1.86
CA VAL A 101 2.95 -1.01 1.38
C VAL A 101 4.21 -1.46 2.10
N ASP A 102 5.37 -1.34 1.43
CA ASP A 102 6.65 -1.69 2.02
C ASP A 102 7.05 -0.73 3.15
N ALA A 103 6.64 0.54 3.07
CA ALA A 103 6.91 1.53 4.09
C ALA A 103 5.77 2.57 4.24
N VAL A 104 5.66 3.16 5.43
CA VAL A 104 4.84 4.37 5.66
C VAL A 104 5.72 5.53 6.10
N LEU A 105 5.49 6.70 5.50
CA LEU A 105 6.15 7.95 5.84
C LEU A 105 5.22 8.77 6.74
N LEU A 106 5.66 9.05 7.96
CA LEU A 106 4.86 9.69 9.01
C LEU A 106 5.41 11.08 9.36
N PRO A 107 4.55 12.04 9.74
CA PRO A 107 4.99 13.33 10.26
C PRO A 107 5.80 13.19 11.56
N PRO A 108 6.47 14.26 12.03
CA PRO A 108 7.21 14.24 13.27
C PRO A 108 6.39 13.75 14.48
N GLU A 109 6.97 12.86 15.29
CA GLU A 109 6.28 12.20 16.41
C GLU A 109 5.78 13.19 17.47
N VAL A 110 6.48 14.32 17.65
CA VAL A 110 6.09 15.38 18.59
C VAL A 110 4.65 15.88 18.38
N ASP A 111 4.18 15.87 17.13
CA ASP A 111 2.83 16.34 16.76
C ASP A 111 1.89 15.17 16.41
N SER A 112 2.37 13.92 16.44
CA SER A 112 1.67 12.76 15.89
C SER A 112 1.90 11.45 16.65
N GLU A 113 2.10 11.53 17.97
CA GLU A 113 2.40 10.37 18.84
C GLU A 113 1.42 9.19 18.69
N ALA A 114 0.11 9.47 18.58
CA ALA A 114 -0.91 8.45 18.37
C ALA A 114 -0.73 7.68 17.06
N LEU A 115 -0.40 8.39 15.98
CA LEU A 115 -0.14 7.81 14.66
C LEU A 115 1.11 6.92 14.69
N TRP A 116 2.18 7.36 15.36
CA TRP A 116 3.39 6.54 15.54
C TRP A 116 3.12 5.29 16.38
N SER A 117 2.30 5.39 17.43
CA SER A 117 1.88 4.22 18.21
C SER A 117 1.14 3.20 17.34
N ALA A 118 0.13 3.64 16.60
CA ALA A 118 -0.62 2.78 15.68
C ALA A 118 0.28 2.16 14.61
N ALA A 119 1.20 2.94 14.02
CA ALA A 119 2.11 2.45 12.99
C ALA A 119 3.09 1.38 13.51
N ARG A 120 3.56 1.51 14.76
CA ARG A 120 4.36 0.47 15.41
C ARG A 120 3.58 -0.81 15.64
N GLU A 121 2.33 -0.71 16.08
CA GLU A 121 1.44 -1.87 16.24
C GLU A 121 1.30 -2.61 14.91
N TRP A 122 0.99 -1.91 13.82
CA TRP A 122 0.89 -2.48 12.48
C TRP A 122 2.21 -3.09 11.97
N ALA A 123 3.33 -2.39 12.15
CA ALA A 123 4.64 -2.89 11.75
C ALA A 123 5.02 -4.17 12.50
N SER A 124 4.61 -4.31 13.77
CA SER A 124 4.83 -5.51 14.57
C SER A 124 3.85 -6.65 14.24
N ALA A 125 2.60 -6.33 13.91
CA ALA A 125 1.58 -7.31 13.55
C ALA A 125 1.96 -8.12 12.30
N GLY A 126 2.61 -7.48 11.31
CA GLY A 126 3.13 -8.14 10.11
C GLY A 126 4.36 -9.05 10.31
N THR A 127 4.82 -9.24 11.55
CA THR A 127 5.86 -10.25 11.89
C THR A 127 5.29 -11.53 12.48
N GLY A 128 3.98 -11.58 12.73
CA GLY A 128 3.28 -12.84 12.84
C GLY A 128 3.16 -13.39 11.44
N ASP A 129 3.86 -14.49 11.17
CA ASP A 129 3.51 -15.39 10.09
C ASP A 129 2.02 -15.77 10.27
N ASP A 130 1.12 -14.98 9.72
CA ASP A 130 -0.15 -15.50 9.22
C ASP A 130 0.17 -16.18 7.88
N GLU A 131 1.10 -17.14 7.93
CA GLU A 131 0.91 -18.42 7.27
C GLU A 131 -0.34 -19.04 7.91
N GLY A 132 -1.50 -18.41 7.72
CA GLY A 132 -2.75 -19.11 7.73
C GLY A 132 -2.53 -20.24 6.73
N GLU A 133 -2.38 -21.45 7.27
CA GLU A 133 -2.14 -22.71 6.57
C GLU A 133 -2.58 -22.55 5.12
N PRO A 134 -1.69 -22.63 4.12
CA PRO A 134 -2.09 -22.40 2.74
C PRO A 134 -3.30 -23.29 2.53
N LEU A 135 -4.49 -22.66 2.40
CA LEU A 135 -5.72 -23.41 2.22
C LEU A 135 -5.40 -24.24 1.00
N SER A 136 -5.24 -25.55 1.21
CA SER A 136 -4.87 -26.53 0.19
C SER A 136 -6.10 -26.74 -0.70
N SER A 137 -6.56 -25.64 -1.28
CA SER A 137 -7.58 -25.56 -2.27
C SER A 137 -6.86 -25.87 -3.56
N GLU A 138 -6.86 -27.15 -3.93
CA GLU A 138 -6.39 -27.54 -5.25
C GLU A 138 -7.19 -26.75 -6.29
N LEU A 139 -6.49 -25.89 -7.04
CA LEU A 139 -7.09 -25.18 -8.16
C LEU A 139 -7.56 -26.23 -9.18
N SER A 140 -8.83 -26.18 -9.55
CA SER A 140 -9.41 -27.05 -10.57
C SER A 140 -9.82 -26.24 -11.78
N THR A 141 -9.74 -26.86 -12.96
CA THR A 141 -10.15 -26.24 -14.21
C THR A 141 -11.66 -26.28 -14.36
N ALA A 142 -12.28 -25.15 -14.70
CA ALA A 142 -13.68 -25.09 -15.12
C ALA A 142 -13.80 -25.12 -16.66
N THR A 143 -14.89 -25.70 -17.15
CA THR A 143 -15.20 -25.72 -18.59
C THR A 143 -15.96 -24.46 -18.98
N VAL A 144 -15.46 -23.72 -19.99
CA VAL A 144 -16.17 -22.60 -20.60
C VAL A 144 -17.37 -23.13 -21.39
N LEU A 145 -18.59 -22.76 -20.98
CA LEU A 145 -19.83 -23.22 -21.64
C LEU A 145 -20.20 -22.35 -22.85
N SER A 146 -19.91 -21.06 -22.80
CA SER A 146 -20.20 -20.09 -23.86
C SER A 146 -19.25 -18.89 -23.80
N VAL A 147 -19.11 -18.19 -24.93
CA VAL A 147 -18.36 -16.93 -25.04
C VAL A 147 -19.23 -15.97 -25.85
N GLU A 148 -19.48 -14.78 -25.31
CA GLU A 148 -20.27 -13.73 -25.96
C GLU A 148 -19.45 -12.43 -26.01
N SER A 149 -19.73 -11.57 -27.00
CA SER A 149 -19.04 -10.27 -27.10
C SER A 149 -19.63 -9.30 -26.09
N GLY A 150 -18.88 -9.07 -25.02
CA GLY A 150 -19.06 -7.93 -24.15
C GLY A 150 -18.82 -6.61 -24.90
N GLY A 151 -19.65 -5.60 -24.68
CA GLY A 151 -19.45 -4.30 -25.32
C GLY A 151 -18.15 -3.62 -24.88
N VAL A 152 -17.77 -2.51 -25.50
CA VAL A 152 -16.63 -1.71 -25.01
C VAL A 152 -17.06 -0.97 -23.76
N GLY A 153 -16.51 -1.32 -22.59
CA GLY A 153 -16.64 -0.55 -21.34
C GLY A 153 -17.45 -1.20 -20.21
N GLU A 154 -17.81 -2.47 -20.31
CA GLU A 154 -18.46 -3.18 -19.20
C GLU A 154 -17.44 -3.64 -18.14
N ARG A 155 -17.68 -3.25 -16.89
CA ARG A 155 -17.01 -3.81 -15.72
C ARG A 155 -17.86 -4.98 -15.23
N LEU A 156 -17.30 -6.18 -15.16
CA LEU A 156 -17.92 -7.32 -14.50
C LEU A 156 -17.35 -7.43 -13.09
N CYS A 157 -18.22 -7.33 -12.09
CA CYS A 157 -17.88 -7.69 -10.72
C CYS A 157 -18.20 -9.17 -10.52
N VAL A 158 -17.23 -9.94 -10.01
CA VAL A 158 -17.46 -11.30 -9.53
C VAL A 158 -17.69 -11.19 -8.03
N ASP A 159 -18.94 -11.29 -7.61
CA ASP A 159 -19.33 -11.28 -6.20
C ASP A 159 -19.41 -12.73 -5.69
N LEU A 160 -18.65 -13.02 -4.63
CA LEU A 160 -18.61 -14.33 -3.97
C LEU A 160 -19.18 -14.27 -2.54
N ILE A 161 -19.77 -13.13 -2.13
CA ILE A 161 -20.30 -12.93 -0.78
C ILE A 161 -21.35 -13.99 -0.43
N GLU A 162 -22.17 -14.43 -1.39
CA GLU A 162 -23.17 -15.49 -1.18
C GLU A 162 -22.54 -16.86 -0.83
N ARG A 163 -21.24 -17.05 -1.06
CA ARG A 163 -20.52 -18.27 -0.74
C ARG A 163 -19.83 -18.23 0.63
N LEU A 164 -19.87 -17.10 1.32
CA LEU A 164 -19.28 -16.96 2.66
C LEU A 164 -20.15 -17.69 3.70
N ALA A 165 -19.49 -18.45 4.57
CA ALA A 165 -20.15 -19.01 5.74
C ALA A 165 -20.43 -17.90 6.78
N PRO A 166 -21.42 -18.09 7.68
CA PRO A 166 -21.66 -17.15 8.77
C PRO A 166 -20.37 -16.91 9.58
N GLY A 167 -19.93 -15.65 9.66
CA GLY A 167 -18.70 -15.23 10.36
C GLY A 167 -17.46 -15.05 9.47
N GLY A 168 -17.59 -15.16 8.15
CA GLY A 168 -16.48 -14.98 7.19
C GLY A 168 -16.36 -13.59 6.57
N GLY A 169 -16.78 -12.52 7.25
CA GLY A 169 -16.73 -11.14 6.75
C GLY A 169 -16.46 -10.14 7.86
#